data_AF-A0A9D1UB50-F1
#
_entry.id   AF-A0A9D1UB50-F1
#
_cell.length_a   1.000
_cell.length_b   1.000
_cell.length_c   1.000
_cell.angle_alpha   90.00
_cell.angle_beta   90.00
_cell.angle_gamma   90.00
#
_symmetry.space_group_name_H-M   'P 1'
#
loop_
_entity.id
_entity.type
_entity.pdbx_description
1 polymer ?
#
loop_
_entity_poly.entity_id
_entity_poly.type
_entity_poly.pdbx_seq_one_letter_code
_entity_poly.pdbx_strand_id
1 'polypeptide(L)'
;MISATYFRRLLEEGSSARARGYRKGYNAESDEHSTDMHDFYTSLLDHGAMWKLRNGSVICTAMPYGNEKSICDSFRALIDKFDYPMSIRFRFLEDRYRYRPNGDHMIVIYCDSSQDEFDPTCSDEEIRRKAFRHSSAEALRYQTIGNSFIRDRYVSEYAKRRARGRCQLCGSLAPFIDQYGHPYLESHHVIWLADGGSDSVDNVVALCPNCHRKMHSLNLEEDVQTLLRVVSSMN
;
A
#
# COMPACT_ATOMS: atom_id res chain seq x y z
N MET A 1 28.19 -11.88 -7.61
CA MET A 1 26.81 -11.44 -7.31
C MET A 1 26.87 -9.95 -7.02
N ILE A 2 25.77 -9.21 -7.21
CA ILE A 2 25.73 -7.82 -6.77
C ILE A 2 25.71 -7.78 -5.24
N SER A 3 26.46 -6.86 -4.63
CA SER A 3 26.38 -6.64 -3.18
C SER A 3 25.04 -6.01 -2.80
N ALA A 4 24.56 -6.25 -1.58
CA ALA A 4 23.36 -5.59 -1.07
C ALA A 4 23.49 -4.06 -1.14
N THR A 5 24.63 -3.53 -0.71
CA THR A 5 24.84 -2.07 -0.71
C THR A 5 24.82 -1.48 -2.12
N TYR A 6 25.36 -2.18 -3.13
CA TYR A 6 25.33 -1.69 -4.51
C TYR A 6 23.95 -1.86 -5.14
N PHE A 7 23.24 -2.94 -4.83
CA PHE A 7 21.87 -3.16 -5.28
C PHE A 7 20.93 -2.05 -4.77
N ARG A 8 21.03 -1.70 -3.49
CA ARG A 8 20.30 -0.58 -2.89
C ARG A 8 20.57 0.74 -3.61
N ARG A 9 21.85 1.11 -3.78
CA ARG A 9 22.22 2.37 -4.46
C ARG A 9 21.74 2.41 -5.89
N LEU A 10 21.77 1.30 -6.61
CA LEU A 10 21.22 1.25 -7.97
C LEU A 10 19.72 1.56 -7.98
N LEU A 11 18.96 1.05 -7.02
CA LEU A 11 17.53 1.35 -6.93
C LEU A 11 17.25 2.80 -6.51
N GLU A 12 18.01 3.35 -5.54
CA GLU A 12 17.84 4.71 -5.02
C GLU A 12 18.37 5.80 -5.98
N GLU A 13 19.62 5.68 -6.42
CA GLU A 13 20.33 6.68 -7.21
C GLU A 13 20.13 6.46 -8.72
N GLY A 14 19.62 5.30 -9.12
CA GLY A 14 19.47 4.92 -10.51
C GLY A 14 20.81 4.68 -11.21
N SER A 15 20.86 5.03 -12.50
CA SER A 15 22.01 4.69 -13.37
C SER A 15 23.30 5.48 -13.10
N SER A 16 23.29 6.45 -12.19
CA SER A 16 24.49 7.16 -11.73
C SER A 16 25.26 6.38 -10.66
N ALA A 17 24.64 5.39 -10.01
CA ALA A 17 25.26 4.58 -8.95
C ALA A 17 26.53 3.86 -9.46
N ARG A 18 27.61 3.94 -8.69
CA ARG A 18 28.89 3.27 -8.99
C ARG A 18 29.18 2.16 -7.98
N ALA A 19 29.71 1.05 -8.48
CA ALA A 19 30.28 0.00 -7.65
C ALA A 19 31.57 0.52 -6.98
N ARG A 20 31.78 0.16 -5.72
CA ARG A 20 33.02 0.45 -4.98
C ARG A 20 33.99 -0.72 -5.16
N GLY A 21 35.25 -0.45 -5.55
CA GLY A 21 36.21 -1.55 -5.73
C GLY A 21 37.62 -1.24 -6.26
N TYR A 22 37.89 -0.09 -6.90
CA TYR A 22 39.19 0.08 -7.58
C TYR A 22 40.38 0.59 -6.72
N ARG A 23 40.28 0.65 -5.38
CA ARG A 23 41.41 1.09 -4.55
C ARG A 23 42.07 -0.08 -3.84
N LYS A 24 43.32 -0.37 -4.26
CA LYS A 24 44.34 -1.12 -3.50
C LYS A 24 44.45 -0.51 -2.09
N GLY A 25 43.75 -1.10 -1.13
CA GLY A 25 43.79 -0.71 0.26
C GLY A 25 43.00 -1.71 1.07
N TYR A 26 43.70 -2.49 1.89
CA TYR A 26 43.09 -3.38 2.88
C TYR A 26 42.12 -2.54 3.73
N ASN A 27 40.84 -2.93 3.80
CA ASN A 27 39.76 -2.42 4.67
C ASN A 27 38.65 -1.55 4.03
N ALA A 28 38.44 -1.55 2.72
CA ALA A 28 37.18 -1.04 2.13
C ALA A 28 36.28 -2.21 1.70
N GLU A 29 35.00 -2.20 2.10
CA GLU A 29 33.98 -3.13 1.60
C GLU A 29 33.95 -3.07 0.06
N SER A 30 34.27 -4.20 -0.57
CA SER A 30 34.32 -4.32 -2.03
C SER A 30 33.02 -4.92 -2.55
N ASP A 31 32.34 -4.20 -3.44
CA ASP A 31 31.10 -4.66 -4.05
C ASP A 31 31.32 -5.81 -5.04
N GLU A 32 32.55 -5.97 -5.57
CA GLU A 32 32.87 -6.91 -6.65
C GLU A 32 32.94 -8.38 -6.19
N HIS A 33 33.11 -8.62 -4.89
CA HIS A 33 33.26 -9.97 -4.33
C HIS A 33 32.26 -10.29 -3.22
N SER A 34 31.24 -9.45 -3.01
CA SER A 34 30.24 -9.72 -1.98
C SER A 34 29.37 -10.93 -2.33
N THR A 35 29.08 -11.71 -1.30
CA THR A 35 28.15 -12.85 -1.33
C THR A 35 27.02 -12.68 -0.31
N ASP A 36 26.89 -11.48 0.28
CA ASP A 36 25.92 -11.13 1.31
C ASP A 36 24.46 -11.44 0.94
N MET A 37 24.10 -11.26 -0.33
CA MET A 37 22.76 -11.53 -0.86
C MET A 37 22.49 -12.99 -1.25
N HIS A 38 23.45 -13.91 -1.05
CA HIS A 38 23.32 -15.30 -1.52
C HIS A 38 22.03 -15.98 -1.01
N ASP A 39 21.68 -15.76 0.27
CA ASP A 39 20.49 -16.33 0.92
C ASP A 39 19.17 -15.92 0.23
N PHE A 40 19.17 -14.81 -0.51
CA PHE A 40 17.98 -14.26 -1.18
C PHE A 40 17.94 -14.56 -2.67
N TYR A 41 18.95 -15.23 -3.22
CA TYR A 41 19.02 -15.43 -4.66
C TYR A 41 17.85 -16.29 -5.15
N THR A 42 17.74 -17.52 -4.66
CA THR A 42 16.66 -18.43 -5.08
C THR A 42 15.27 -17.91 -4.71
N SER A 43 15.14 -17.26 -3.55
CA SER A 43 13.83 -16.83 -3.02
C SER A 43 13.35 -15.47 -3.52
N LEU A 44 14.22 -14.62 -4.08
CA LEU A 44 13.88 -13.26 -4.55
C LEU A 44 14.49 -12.89 -5.90
N LEU A 45 15.78 -13.17 -6.10
CA LEU A 45 16.59 -12.56 -7.17
C LEU A 45 16.97 -13.53 -8.28
N ASP A 46 16.36 -14.72 -8.33
CA ASP A 46 16.66 -15.72 -9.34
C ASP A 46 16.29 -15.18 -10.72
N HIS A 47 17.17 -15.43 -11.69
CA HIS A 47 17.12 -14.80 -13.01
C HIS A 47 16.93 -13.27 -12.98
N GLY A 48 17.41 -12.62 -11.91
CA GLY A 48 17.31 -11.18 -11.70
C GLY A 48 18.02 -10.38 -12.80
N ALA A 49 17.34 -9.37 -13.33
CA ALA A 49 17.86 -8.44 -14.34
C ALA A 49 17.60 -7.00 -13.92
N MET A 50 18.61 -6.14 -14.10
CA MET A 50 18.53 -4.71 -13.82
C MET A 50 18.22 -3.94 -15.10
N TRP A 51 17.25 -3.04 -15.04
CA TRP A 51 16.81 -2.25 -16.18
C TRP A 51 16.92 -0.76 -15.89
N LYS A 52 17.57 -0.04 -16.81
CA LYS A 52 17.58 1.42 -16.81
C LYS A 52 16.35 1.93 -17.55
N LEU A 53 15.56 2.76 -16.89
CA LEU A 53 14.43 3.48 -17.48
C LEU A 53 14.88 4.79 -18.14
N ARG A 54 14.02 5.37 -18.99
CA ARG A 54 14.33 6.61 -19.73
C ARG A 54 14.65 7.80 -18.82
N ASN A 55 14.03 7.86 -17.65
CA ASN A 55 14.26 8.90 -16.64
C ASN A 55 15.54 8.67 -15.81
N GLY A 56 16.32 7.62 -16.09
CA GLY A 56 17.56 7.31 -15.38
C GLY A 56 17.38 6.44 -14.13
N SER A 57 16.14 6.23 -13.67
CA SER A 57 15.82 5.28 -12.58
C SER A 57 16.15 3.84 -13.01
N VAL A 58 16.40 2.99 -12.01
CA VAL A 58 16.69 1.57 -12.24
C VAL A 58 15.69 0.72 -11.48
N ILE A 59 15.24 -0.35 -12.13
CA ILE A 59 14.38 -1.38 -11.55
C ILE A 59 15.05 -2.74 -11.68
N CYS A 60 14.70 -3.67 -10.80
CA CYS A 60 15.11 -5.06 -10.89
C CYS A 60 13.90 -5.94 -11.19
N THR A 61 13.91 -6.72 -12.25
CA THR A 61 12.93 -7.80 -12.43
C THR A 61 13.56 -9.12 -12.01
N ALA A 62 12.82 -9.98 -11.33
CA ALA A 62 13.31 -11.29 -10.93
C ALA A 62 12.19 -12.33 -10.96
N MET A 63 12.58 -13.61 -10.90
CA MET A 63 11.68 -14.76 -10.95
C MET A 63 11.93 -15.64 -9.72
N PRO A 64 11.43 -15.25 -8.54
CA PRO A 64 11.65 -16.00 -7.31
C PRO A 64 10.94 -17.36 -7.29
N TYR A 65 11.56 -18.34 -6.66
CA TYR A 65 10.90 -19.61 -6.34
C TYR A 65 10.05 -19.49 -5.07
N GLY A 66 8.85 -20.06 -5.13
CA GLY A 66 7.95 -20.18 -3.99
C GLY A 66 6.57 -19.57 -4.24
N ASN A 67 5.74 -19.56 -3.20
CA ASN A 67 4.43 -18.92 -3.25
C ASN A 67 4.53 -17.45 -2.85
N GLU A 68 3.47 -16.68 -3.10
CA GLU A 68 3.45 -15.24 -2.83
C GLU A 68 3.83 -14.89 -1.38
N LYS A 69 3.40 -15.69 -0.40
CA LYS A 69 3.72 -15.48 1.01
C LYS A 69 5.22 -15.64 1.29
N SER A 70 5.82 -16.74 0.84
CA SER A 70 7.26 -16.97 1.02
C SER A 70 8.11 -15.91 0.34
N ILE A 71 7.66 -15.41 -0.82
CA ILE A 71 8.33 -14.33 -1.56
C ILE A 71 8.24 -13.02 -0.76
N CYS A 72 7.06 -12.67 -0.24
CA CYS A 72 6.89 -11.49 0.61
C CYS A 72 7.74 -11.55 1.87
N ASP A 73 7.78 -12.70 2.54
CA ASP A 73 8.55 -12.91 3.77
C ASP A 73 10.06 -12.82 3.50
N SER A 74 10.52 -13.39 2.38
CA SER A 74 11.91 -13.25 1.96
C SER A 74 12.28 -11.79 1.68
N PHE A 75 11.39 -11.04 1.03
CA PHE A 75 11.62 -9.60 0.77
C PHE A 75 11.73 -8.81 2.07
N ARG A 76 10.83 -9.05 3.04
CA ARG A 76 10.93 -8.40 4.37
C ARG A 76 12.26 -8.73 5.05
N ALA A 77 12.68 -9.99 5.03
CA ALA A 77 13.96 -10.40 5.60
C ALA A 77 15.16 -9.73 4.90
N LEU A 78 15.08 -9.46 3.60
CA LEU A 78 16.11 -8.69 2.88
C LEU A 78 16.17 -7.25 3.38
N ILE A 79 15.00 -6.58 3.48
CA ILE A 79 14.88 -5.21 3.97
C ILE A 79 15.45 -5.09 5.38
N ASP A 80 15.05 -5.98 6.29
CA ASP A 80 15.47 -5.96 7.69
C ASP A 80 16.97 -6.28 7.85
N LYS A 81 17.50 -7.25 7.08
CA LYS A 81 18.91 -7.67 7.20
C LYS A 81 19.88 -6.57 6.75
N PHE A 82 19.51 -5.77 5.76
CA PHE A 82 20.39 -4.77 5.14
C PHE A 82 19.95 -3.32 5.37
N ASP A 83 18.93 -3.10 6.21
CA ASP A 83 18.41 -1.77 6.55
C ASP A 83 18.08 -0.94 5.30
N TYR A 84 17.34 -1.55 4.36
CA TYR A 84 16.87 -0.85 3.17
C TYR A 84 15.71 0.09 3.54
N PRO A 85 15.60 1.28 2.92
CA PRO A 85 14.51 2.18 3.24
C PRO A 85 13.18 1.63 2.71
N MET A 86 12.09 2.08 3.32
CA MET A 86 10.71 1.68 2.96
C MET A 86 10.29 2.13 1.55
N SER A 87 11.04 3.02 0.90
CA SER A 87 10.88 3.33 -0.52
C SER A 87 11.27 2.17 -1.43
N ILE A 88 12.14 1.24 -0.99
CA ILE A 88 12.41 0.03 -1.77
C ILE A 88 11.23 -0.92 -1.62
N ARG A 89 10.52 -1.14 -2.71
CA ARG A 89 9.30 -1.94 -2.77
C ARG A 89 9.43 -3.01 -3.85
N PHE A 90 8.58 -4.02 -3.77
CA PHE A 90 8.37 -4.94 -4.87
C PHE A 90 6.89 -5.13 -5.18
N ARG A 91 6.59 -5.60 -6.39
CA ARG A 91 5.26 -6.04 -6.80
C ARG A 91 5.36 -7.28 -7.69
N PHE A 92 4.31 -8.09 -7.66
CA PHE A 92 4.11 -9.14 -8.66
C PHE A 92 3.76 -8.51 -10.02
N LEU A 93 4.32 -9.07 -11.09
CA LEU A 93 3.94 -8.76 -12.46
C LEU A 93 2.74 -9.64 -12.87
N GLU A 94 1.99 -9.16 -13.86
CA GLU A 94 0.83 -9.89 -14.40
C GLU A 94 1.24 -11.27 -14.93
N ASP A 95 0.31 -12.23 -14.88
CA ASP A 95 0.56 -13.62 -15.29
C ASP A 95 1.04 -13.76 -16.75
N ARG A 96 0.72 -12.80 -17.62
CA ARG A 96 1.22 -12.75 -19.00
C ARG A 96 2.75 -12.68 -19.10
N TYR A 97 3.40 -12.21 -18.04
CA TYR A 97 4.85 -12.13 -17.96
C TYR A 97 5.47 -13.43 -17.44
N ARG A 98 4.69 -14.34 -16.84
CA ARG A 98 5.23 -15.62 -16.40
C ARG A 98 5.84 -16.36 -17.57
N TYR A 99 7.02 -16.93 -17.34
CA TYR A 99 7.72 -17.72 -18.34
C TYR A 99 6.90 -18.96 -18.77
N ARG A 100 6.06 -19.50 -17.87
CA ARG A 100 5.14 -20.61 -18.14
C ARG A 100 3.76 -20.34 -17.51
N PRO A 101 2.65 -20.86 -18.08
CA PRO A 101 1.31 -20.69 -17.50
C PRO A 101 1.17 -21.17 -16.05
N ASN A 102 1.94 -22.20 -15.67
CA ASN A 102 2.07 -22.72 -14.30
C ASN A 102 3.45 -22.39 -13.68
N GLY A 103 4.17 -21.42 -14.26
CA GLY A 103 5.51 -21.04 -13.84
C GLY A 103 5.52 -20.12 -12.63
N ASP A 104 6.73 -19.93 -12.10
CA ASP A 104 6.98 -19.06 -10.96
C ASP A 104 6.54 -17.62 -11.22
N HIS A 105 6.19 -16.93 -10.14
CA HIS A 105 5.78 -15.53 -10.20
C HIS A 105 6.95 -14.67 -10.68
N MET A 106 6.68 -13.70 -11.56
CA MET A 106 7.65 -12.64 -11.84
C MET A 106 7.38 -11.45 -10.92
N ILE A 107 8.45 -10.86 -10.41
CA ILE A 107 8.39 -9.65 -9.59
C ILE A 107 9.20 -8.53 -10.21
N VAL A 108 8.88 -7.31 -9.82
CA VAL A 108 9.74 -6.14 -10.02
C VAL A 108 9.99 -5.46 -8.68
N ILE A 109 11.26 -5.21 -8.37
CA ILE A 109 11.75 -4.43 -7.24
C ILE A 109 12.15 -3.04 -7.76
N TYR A 110 11.70 -2.00 -7.09
CA TYR A 110 11.88 -0.62 -7.50
C TYR A 110 11.92 0.32 -6.29
N CYS A 111 12.47 1.52 -6.48
CA CYS A 111 12.39 2.59 -5.51
C CYS A 111 11.16 3.46 -5.81
N ASP A 112 10.24 3.55 -4.85
CA ASP A 112 9.11 4.48 -4.83
C ASP A 112 9.43 5.68 -3.95
N SER A 113 10.36 6.52 -4.42
CA SER A 113 10.73 7.76 -3.73
C SER A 113 9.65 8.85 -3.81
N SER A 114 8.49 8.57 -4.42
CA SER A 114 7.39 9.53 -4.51
C SER A 114 6.79 9.88 -3.14
N GLN A 115 6.99 9.02 -2.14
CA GLN A 115 6.51 9.25 -0.77
C GLN A 115 7.58 9.73 0.21
N ASP A 116 8.87 9.50 -0.05
CA ASP A 116 9.95 9.83 0.87
C ASP A 116 10.38 11.32 0.83
N GLU A 117 9.93 12.09 -0.16
CA GLU A 117 10.16 13.56 -0.26
C GLU A 117 8.90 14.41 0.01
N PHE A 118 7.81 13.78 0.47
CA PHE A 118 6.58 14.50 0.78
C PHE A 118 6.71 15.20 2.13
N ASP A 119 7.01 16.49 2.08
CA ASP A 119 6.91 17.40 3.21
C ASP A 119 5.54 18.11 3.15
N PRO A 120 4.57 17.75 4.01
CA PRO A 120 3.26 18.40 4.03
C PRO A 120 3.31 19.86 4.50
N THR A 121 4.47 20.33 4.97
CA THR A 121 4.68 21.70 5.44
C THR A 121 5.36 22.61 4.41
N CYS A 122 5.78 22.08 3.25
CA CYS A 122 6.39 22.89 2.21
C CYS A 122 5.35 23.78 1.50
N SER A 123 5.82 24.84 0.85
CA SER A 123 4.95 25.85 0.23
C SER A 123 4.13 25.30 -0.95
N ASP A 124 2.98 25.91 -1.23
CA ASP A 124 2.15 25.58 -2.39
C ASP A 124 2.94 25.65 -3.72
N GLU A 125 3.90 26.58 -3.81
CA GLU A 125 4.77 26.72 -4.97
C GLU A 125 5.71 25.51 -5.14
N GLU A 126 6.28 25.02 -4.03
CA GLU A 126 7.14 23.85 -4.03
C GLU A 126 6.37 22.56 -4.35
N ILE A 127 5.17 22.39 -3.78
CA ILE A 127 4.26 21.28 -4.11
C ILE A 127 3.93 21.32 -5.59
N ARG A 128 3.54 22.49 -6.12
CA ARG A 128 3.22 22.66 -7.54
C ARG A 128 4.40 22.25 -8.42
N ARG A 129 5.60 22.75 -8.13
CA ARG A 129 6.82 22.41 -8.89
C ARG A 129 7.12 20.90 -8.86
N LYS A 130 7.03 20.26 -7.69
CA LYS A 130 7.24 18.80 -7.55
C LYS A 130 6.16 18.00 -8.29
N ALA A 131 4.89 18.40 -8.19
CA ALA A 131 3.77 17.75 -8.88
C ALA A 131 3.91 17.80 -10.40
N PHE A 132 4.32 18.94 -10.98
CA PHE A 132 4.59 19.04 -12.42
C PHE A 132 5.78 18.18 -12.86
N ARG A 133 6.82 18.06 -12.01
CA ARG A 133 7.98 17.20 -12.29
C ARG A 133 7.62 15.71 -12.26
N HIS A 134 6.73 15.30 -11.35
CA HIS A 134 6.33 13.89 -11.17
C HIS A 134 5.11 13.49 -12.02
N SER A 135 4.45 14.45 -12.66
CA SER A 135 3.35 14.18 -13.60
C SER A 135 3.85 13.35 -14.78
N SER A 136 3.44 12.09 -14.84
CA SER A 136 3.66 11.22 -16.00
C SER A 136 2.37 11.11 -16.82
N ALA A 137 2.49 10.99 -18.14
CA ALA A 137 1.34 10.87 -19.05
C ALA A 137 0.59 9.53 -18.92
N GLU A 138 1.18 8.54 -18.25
CA GLU A 138 0.67 7.17 -18.18
C GLU A 138 0.41 6.78 -16.73
N ALA A 139 -0.86 6.54 -16.39
CA ALA A 139 -1.22 6.13 -15.03
C ALA A 139 -0.76 4.69 -14.77
N LEU A 140 0.15 4.51 -13.82
CA LEU A 140 0.53 3.20 -13.32
C LEU A 140 -0.69 2.54 -12.65
N ARG A 141 -1.16 1.44 -13.24
CA ARG A 141 -2.21 0.60 -12.63
C ARG A 141 -1.56 -0.44 -11.72
N TYR A 142 -2.12 -0.60 -10.53
CA TYR A 142 -1.83 -1.71 -9.62
C TYR A 142 -3.15 -2.31 -9.12
N GLN A 143 -3.14 -3.60 -8.80
CA GLN A 143 -4.28 -4.28 -8.17
C GLN A 143 -3.94 -4.49 -6.69
N THR A 144 -4.87 -4.11 -5.81
CA THR A 144 -4.77 -4.39 -4.38
C THR A 144 -5.50 -5.70 -4.10
N ILE A 145 -4.78 -6.71 -3.60
CA ILE A 145 -5.39 -7.91 -3.03
C ILE A 145 -5.74 -7.57 -1.58
N GLY A 146 -7.01 -7.30 -1.31
CA GLY A 146 -7.52 -6.99 0.03
C GLY A 146 -8.32 -8.16 0.60
N ASN A 147 -8.12 -8.47 1.88
CA ASN A 147 -9.07 -9.31 2.61
C ASN A 147 -10.38 -8.51 2.75
N SER A 148 -11.45 -9.03 2.16
CA SER A 148 -12.78 -8.44 2.26
C SER A 148 -13.71 -9.36 3.07
N PHE A 149 -14.51 -8.76 3.94
CA PHE A 149 -15.56 -9.47 4.65
C PHE A 149 -16.84 -9.45 3.80
N ILE A 150 -17.53 -10.58 3.72
CA ILE A 150 -18.89 -10.62 3.19
C ILE A 150 -19.79 -9.92 4.21
N ARG A 151 -20.49 -8.87 3.78
CA ARG A 151 -21.39 -8.08 4.62
C ARG A 151 -22.84 -8.33 4.21
N ASP A 152 -23.73 -8.46 5.17
CA ASP A 152 -25.15 -8.63 4.94
C ASP A 152 -25.77 -7.32 4.43
N ARG A 153 -26.31 -7.39 3.21
CA ARG A 153 -26.95 -6.24 2.55
C ARG A 153 -28.19 -5.76 3.29
N TYR A 154 -28.94 -6.67 3.94
CA TYR A 154 -30.13 -6.30 4.70
C TYR A 154 -29.76 -5.53 5.96
N VAL A 155 -28.69 -5.90 6.66
CA VAL A 155 -28.20 -5.16 7.83
C VAL A 155 -27.78 -3.74 7.44
N SER A 156 -26.99 -3.61 6.37
CA SER A 156 -26.56 -2.32 5.83
C SER A 156 -27.75 -1.44 5.43
N GLU A 157 -28.69 -1.98 4.65
CA GLU A 157 -29.85 -1.24 4.17
C GLU A 157 -30.80 -0.86 5.31
N TYR A 158 -31.02 -1.76 6.26
CA TYR A 158 -31.83 -1.49 7.45
C TYR A 158 -31.25 -0.31 8.26
N ALA A 159 -29.93 -0.30 8.49
CA ALA A 159 -29.28 0.80 9.21
C ALA A 159 -29.49 2.16 8.50
N LYS A 160 -29.37 2.20 7.16
CA LYS A 160 -29.60 3.41 6.37
C LYS A 160 -31.05 3.90 6.45
N ARG A 161 -32.02 3.00 6.35
CA ARG A 161 -33.45 3.35 6.47
C ARG A 161 -33.81 3.81 7.88
N ARG A 162 -33.29 3.13 8.91
CA ARG A 162 -33.47 3.47 10.32
C ARG A 162 -32.98 4.89 10.63
N ALA A 163 -31.92 5.34 9.95
CA ALA A 163 -31.37 6.68 10.11
C ALA A 163 -32.21 7.80 9.47
N ARG A 164 -33.25 7.48 8.69
CA ARG A 164 -34.21 8.43 8.10
C ARG A 164 -33.53 9.61 7.37
N GLY A 165 -32.47 9.29 6.63
CA GLY A 165 -31.70 10.28 5.86
C GLY A 165 -30.92 11.28 6.70
N ARG A 166 -30.66 10.99 7.98
CA ARG A 166 -29.77 11.77 8.85
C ARG A 166 -28.55 10.96 9.26
N CYS A 167 -27.38 11.59 9.23
CA CYS A 167 -26.16 11.01 9.75
C CYS A 167 -26.30 10.74 11.25
N GLN A 168 -25.98 9.54 11.69
CA GLN A 168 -26.10 9.15 13.10
C GLN A 168 -24.94 9.65 13.98
N LEU A 169 -23.90 10.27 13.39
CA LEU A 169 -22.84 10.94 14.14
C LEU A 169 -23.10 12.45 14.25
N CYS A 170 -23.14 13.17 13.13
CA CYS A 170 -23.28 14.63 13.14
C CYS A 170 -24.73 15.15 13.14
N GLY A 171 -25.73 14.27 12.98
CA GLY A 171 -27.15 14.63 12.95
C GLY A 171 -27.62 15.36 11.67
N SER A 172 -26.71 15.76 10.79
CA SER A 172 -27.04 16.45 9.53
C SER A 172 -27.78 15.53 8.55
N LEU A 173 -28.57 16.12 7.65
CA LEU A 173 -29.17 15.39 6.54
C LEU A 173 -28.11 14.79 5.61
N ALA A 174 -28.49 13.73 4.90
CA ALA A 174 -27.67 13.17 3.82
C ALA A 174 -27.28 14.28 2.82
N PRO A 175 -26.04 14.25 2.31
CA PRO A 175 -25.52 15.33 1.46
C PRO A 175 -26.20 15.40 0.09
N PHE A 176 -26.74 14.29 -0.41
CA PHE A 176 -27.43 14.20 -1.68
C PHE A 176 -28.38 12.99 -1.70
N ILE A 177 -29.18 12.91 -2.75
CA ILE A 177 -30.07 11.79 -3.06
C ILE A 177 -29.41 10.93 -4.15
N ASP A 178 -29.43 9.61 -3.98
CA ASP A 178 -28.89 8.68 -4.98
C ASP A 178 -29.77 8.58 -6.24
N GLN A 179 -29.31 7.81 -7.22
CA GLN A 179 -30.03 7.61 -8.49
C GLN A 179 -31.40 6.92 -8.34
N TYR A 180 -31.70 6.35 -7.16
CA TYR A 180 -32.95 5.67 -6.85
C TYR A 180 -33.89 6.53 -6.00
N GLY A 181 -33.52 7.78 -5.69
CA GLY A 181 -34.34 8.68 -4.88
C GLY A 181 -34.14 8.52 -3.37
N HIS A 182 -33.10 7.80 -2.92
CA HIS A 182 -32.84 7.59 -1.50
C HIS A 182 -31.76 8.53 -0.95
N PRO A 183 -31.90 9.03 0.30
CA PRO A 183 -30.83 9.79 0.97
C PRO A 183 -29.52 9.00 1.05
N TYR A 184 -28.43 9.54 0.52
CA TYR A 184 -27.15 8.83 0.46
C TYR A 184 -26.44 8.83 1.83
N LEU A 185 -26.38 7.65 2.46
CA LEU A 185 -25.60 7.36 3.66
C LEU A 185 -24.80 6.07 3.48
N GLU A 186 -23.69 5.97 4.19
CA GLU A 186 -22.77 4.82 4.20
C GLU A 186 -22.90 4.06 5.51
N SER A 187 -22.98 2.74 5.45
CA SER A 187 -23.04 1.90 6.65
C SER A 187 -21.65 1.72 7.25
N HIS A 188 -21.55 1.87 8.56
CA HIS A 188 -20.31 1.76 9.32
C HIS A 188 -20.51 0.82 10.51
N HIS A 189 -19.61 -0.14 10.70
CA HIS A 189 -19.53 -0.96 11.90
C HIS A 189 -18.81 -0.17 12.99
N VAL A 190 -19.49 0.10 14.10
CA VAL A 190 -18.94 0.91 15.22
C VAL A 190 -17.75 0.19 15.84
N ILE A 191 -17.91 -1.11 16.15
CA ILE A 191 -16.82 -2.03 16.41
C ILE A 191 -16.46 -2.68 15.08
N TRP A 192 -15.22 -2.51 14.63
CA TRP A 192 -14.81 -2.96 13.31
C TRP A 192 -14.83 -4.49 13.21
N LEU A 193 -15.19 -5.02 12.03
CA LEU A 193 -15.17 -6.46 11.78
C LEU A 193 -13.77 -7.06 11.98
N ALA A 194 -12.72 -6.31 11.63
CA ALA A 194 -11.33 -6.71 11.84
C ALA A 194 -10.97 -6.87 13.32
N ASP A 195 -11.65 -6.14 14.20
CA ASP A 195 -11.47 -6.15 15.66
C ASP A 195 -12.49 -7.05 16.36
N GLY A 196 -13.15 -7.95 15.61
CA GLY A 196 -14.12 -8.91 16.13
C GLY A 196 -15.54 -8.36 16.31
N GLY A 197 -15.86 -7.18 15.75
CA GLY A 197 -17.22 -6.66 15.72
C GLY A 197 -18.18 -7.54 14.92
N SER A 198 -19.45 -7.57 15.32
CA SER A 198 -20.50 -8.33 14.63
C SER A 198 -21.06 -7.58 13.43
N ASP A 199 -21.47 -8.30 12.39
CA ASP A 199 -22.28 -7.75 11.29
C ASP A 199 -23.77 -7.80 11.65
N SER A 200 -24.16 -6.99 12.64
CA SER A 200 -25.53 -6.96 13.18
C SER A 200 -26.09 -5.54 13.28
N VAL A 201 -27.42 -5.45 13.38
CA VAL A 201 -28.14 -4.16 13.49
C VAL A 201 -27.73 -3.34 14.71
N ASP A 202 -27.18 -4.00 15.74
CA ASP A 202 -26.70 -3.41 17.01
C ASP A 202 -25.27 -2.86 16.90
N ASN A 203 -24.56 -3.14 15.82
CA ASN A 203 -23.19 -2.68 15.61
C ASN A 203 -23.04 -1.84 14.33
N VAL A 204 -24.11 -1.69 13.54
CA VAL A 204 -24.07 -0.95 12.26
C VAL A 204 -24.87 0.34 12.35
N VAL A 205 -24.24 1.45 11.98
CA VAL A 205 -24.83 2.80 11.90
C VAL A 205 -24.74 3.35 10.47
N ALA A 206 -25.54 4.36 10.16
CA ALA A 206 -25.52 5.06 8.88
C ALA A 206 -24.93 6.47 9.04
N LEU A 207 -23.88 6.75 8.28
CA LEU A 207 -23.09 7.98 8.36
C LEU A 207 -23.08 8.70 7.01
N CYS A 208 -22.94 10.03 7.02
CA CYS A 208 -22.59 10.74 5.80
C CYS A 208 -21.14 10.43 5.38
N PRO A 209 -20.75 10.63 4.11
CA PRO A 209 -19.41 10.29 3.61
C PRO A 209 -18.28 10.95 4.42
N ASN A 210 -18.49 12.19 4.86
CA ASN A 210 -17.52 12.94 5.68
C ASN A 210 -17.32 12.28 7.05
N CYS A 211 -18.41 11.95 7.74
CA CYS A 211 -18.34 11.28 9.05
C CYS A 211 -17.81 9.85 8.92
N HIS A 212 -18.21 9.13 7.88
CA HIS A 212 -17.69 7.79 7.62
C HIS A 212 -16.17 7.82 7.42
N ARG A 213 -15.66 8.74 6.58
CA ARG A 213 -14.22 8.91 6.40
C ARG A 213 -13.52 9.37 7.68
N LYS A 214 -14.14 10.26 8.47
CA LYS A 214 -13.63 10.69 9.78
C LYS A 214 -13.42 9.49 10.71
N MET A 215 -14.38 8.57 10.79
CA MET A 215 -14.25 7.34 11.59
C MET A 215 -13.07 6.48 11.12
N HIS A 216 -12.92 6.27 9.81
CA HIS A 216 -11.79 5.50 9.26
C HIS A 216 -10.42 6.19 9.45
N SER A 217 -10.38 7.52 9.41
CA SER A 217 -9.12 8.27 9.48
C SER A 217 -8.67 8.58 10.91
N LEU A 218 -9.60 8.88 11.82
CA LEU A 218 -9.29 9.41 13.16
C LEU A 218 -9.75 8.47 14.28
N ASN A 219 -10.86 7.76 14.10
CA ASN A 219 -11.48 6.86 15.08
C ASN A 219 -11.47 7.40 16.52
N LEU A 220 -11.92 8.66 16.71
CA LEU A 220 -11.87 9.32 18.01
C LEU A 220 -12.82 8.65 19.00
N GLU A 221 -12.35 8.43 20.23
CA GLU A 221 -13.11 7.77 21.30
C GLU A 221 -14.48 8.42 21.53
N GLU A 222 -14.55 9.76 21.52
CA GLU A 222 -15.82 10.49 21.71
C GLU A 222 -16.86 10.20 20.62
N ASP A 223 -16.42 10.05 19.37
CA ASP A 223 -17.29 9.71 18.25
C ASP A 223 -17.76 8.25 18.37
N VAL A 224 -16.86 7.33 18.71
CA VAL A 224 -17.19 5.91 18.95
C VAL A 224 -18.23 5.79 20.06
N GLN A 225 -18.02 6.45 21.20
CA GLN A 225 -18.97 6.44 22.32
C GLN A 225 -20.33 7.05 21.94
N THR A 226 -20.34 8.08 21.10
CA THR A 226 -21.58 8.66 20.57
C THR A 226 -22.34 7.62 19.75
N LEU A 227 -21.65 6.93 18.84
CA LEU A 227 -22.26 5.88 18.02
C LEU A 227 -22.72 4.68 18.84
N LEU A 228 -21.98 4.24 19.85
CA LEU A 228 -22.39 3.17 20.77
C LEU A 228 -23.70 3.52 21.49
N ARG A 229 -23.86 4.78 21.93
CA ARG A 229 -25.13 5.24 22.52
C ARG A 229 -26.26 5.24 21.51
N VAL A 230 -26.00 5.62 20.26
CA VAL A 230 -26.99 5.58 19.18
C VAL A 230 -27.52 4.16 19.02
N VAL A 231 -26.66 3.17 18.80
CA VAL A 231 -27.12 1.77 18.65
C VAL A 231 -27.78 1.22 19.92
N SER A 232 -27.29 1.59 21.12
CA SER A 232 -27.89 1.15 22.39
C SER A 232 -29.27 1.75 22.66
N SER A 233 -29.51 3.01 22.24
CA SER A 233 -30.80 3.70 22.44
C SER A 233 -31.89 3.25 21.48
N MET A 234 -31.59 2.32 20.59
CA MET A 234 -32.46 1.87 19.50
C MET A 234 -33.02 0.46 19.72
N ASN A 235 -32.74 -0.15 20.88
CA ASN A 235 -33.28 -1.43 21.34
C ASN A 235 -34.38 -1.24 22.39
#